data_AF-A0A969XHN9-F1
#
_entry.id   AF-A0A969XHN9-F1
#
_cell.length_a   1.000
_cell.length_b   1.000
_cell.length_c   1.000
_cell.angle_alpha   90.00
_cell.angle_beta   90.00
_cell.angle_gamma   90.00
#
_symmetry.space_group_name_H-M   'P 1'
#
loop_
_entity.id
_entity.type
_entity.pdbx_description
1 polymer ?
#
loop_
_entity_poly.entity_id
_entity_poly.type
_entity_poly.pdbx_seq_one_letter_code
_entity_poly.pdbx_strand_id
1 'polypeptide(L)'
;AIQWDVAVEFAILEGVFPTTLENPEEDIIDRLVGIGNAVPEDVDLGYHLCYGDYKHHHFTEPKDTSVLVRVANAVSEGLERSIQWLHLPVPRDRSDDEYFAPLENLELHPETELFLGLVHKTDGVEGTLRRLQTASKVVEGFGVATECGLGRRPAETIPDLLRIHAQVAEGGAASKATGAGAQRSTR
;
A
#
# COMPACT_ATOMS: atom_id res chain seq x y z
N ALA A 1 -4.40 8.44 -15.71
CA ALA A 1 -4.26 8.06 -14.30
C ALA A 1 -5.41 8.61 -13.46
N ILE A 2 -6.15 7.73 -12.79
CA ILE A 2 -7.10 8.00 -11.71
C ILE A 2 -6.70 7.11 -10.52
N GLN A 3 -6.73 7.66 -9.31
CA GLN A 3 -6.53 6.89 -8.09
C GLN A 3 -7.69 7.12 -7.13
N TRP A 4 -8.25 6.04 -6.58
CA TRP A 4 -9.26 6.12 -5.52
C TRP A 4 -8.59 6.06 -4.15
N ASP A 5 -8.92 7.02 -3.29
CA ASP A 5 -8.52 7.04 -1.88
C ASP A 5 -9.64 6.40 -1.05
N VAL A 6 -9.32 5.30 -0.37
CA VAL A 6 -10.29 4.37 0.25
C VAL A 6 -10.27 4.48 1.78
N ALA A 7 -10.04 5.69 2.30
CA ALA A 7 -9.85 5.89 3.74
C ALA A 7 -11.14 5.78 4.58
N VAL A 8 -12.27 6.27 4.06
CA VAL A 8 -13.55 6.28 4.79
C VAL A 8 -14.12 4.88 4.87
N GLU A 9 -13.96 4.11 3.80
CA GLU A 9 -14.36 2.72 3.70
C GLU A 9 -13.65 1.88 4.76
N PHE A 10 -12.33 2.03 4.92
CA PHE A 10 -11.59 1.37 5.99
C PHE A 10 -12.00 1.82 7.38
N ALA A 11 -12.39 3.09 7.58
CA ALA A 11 -12.95 3.53 8.86
C ALA A 11 -14.27 2.82 9.20
N ILE A 12 -15.09 2.50 8.18
CA ILE A 12 -16.31 1.72 8.35
C ILE A 12 -15.98 0.24 8.63
N LEU A 13 -15.07 -0.37 7.87
CA LEU A 13 -14.67 -1.77 8.04
C LEU A 13 -14.04 -2.05 9.41
N GLU A 14 -13.30 -1.08 9.95
CA GLU A 14 -12.72 -1.13 11.30
C GLU A 14 -13.71 -0.75 12.41
N GLY A 15 -14.98 -0.48 12.07
CA GLY A 15 -16.02 -0.14 13.04
C GLY A 15 -15.84 1.23 13.71
N VAL A 16 -15.02 2.11 13.15
CA VAL A 16 -14.74 3.45 13.70
C VAL A 16 -15.80 4.46 13.27
N PHE A 17 -16.25 4.37 12.01
CA PHE A 17 -17.27 5.25 11.47
C PHE A 17 -18.63 4.56 11.44
N PRO A 18 -19.72 5.28 11.79
CA PRO A 18 -21.06 4.74 11.65
C PRO A 18 -21.41 4.58 10.18
N THR A 19 -22.22 3.58 9.87
CA THR A 19 -22.69 3.32 8.51
C THR A 19 -24.15 2.91 8.51
N THR A 20 -24.84 3.18 7.40
CA THR A 20 -26.20 2.68 7.12
C THR A 20 -26.20 1.54 6.12
N LEU A 21 -25.01 1.04 5.74
CA LEU A 21 -24.86 -0.13 4.88
C LEU A 21 -25.35 -1.38 5.61
N GLU A 22 -26.10 -2.22 4.91
CA GLU A 22 -26.63 -3.47 5.47
C GLU A 22 -25.53 -4.53 5.56
N ASN A 23 -24.69 -4.62 4.52
CA ASN A 23 -23.53 -5.52 4.45
C ASN A 23 -22.29 -4.67 4.12
N PRO A 24 -21.69 -3.96 5.12
CA PRO A 24 -20.70 -2.92 4.83
C PRO A 24 -19.52 -3.38 3.98
N GLU A 25 -18.99 -4.58 4.19
CA GLU A 25 -17.85 -5.09 3.41
C GLU A 25 -18.21 -5.35 1.95
N GLU A 26 -19.28 -6.10 1.69
CA GLU A 26 -19.79 -6.39 0.35
C GLU A 26 -20.19 -5.10 -0.39
N ASP A 27 -20.98 -4.23 0.28
CA ASP A 27 -21.44 -2.97 -0.29
C ASP A 27 -20.30 -2.02 -0.66
N ILE A 28 -19.22 -2.01 0.12
CA ILE A 28 -18.01 -1.22 -0.16
C ILE A 28 -17.26 -1.79 -1.35
N ILE A 29 -17.02 -3.11 -1.36
CA ILE A 29 -16.29 -3.79 -2.44
C ILE A 29 -17.02 -3.59 -3.77
N ASP A 30 -18.34 -3.82 -3.81
CA ASP A 30 -19.15 -3.64 -5.02
C ASP A 30 -19.05 -2.21 -5.57
N ARG A 31 -19.02 -1.21 -4.69
CA ARG A 31 -18.84 0.19 -5.09
C ARG A 31 -17.44 0.46 -5.61
N LEU A 32 -16.40 -0.06 -4.95
CA LEU A 32 -15.01 0.10 -5.38
C LEU A 32 -14.77 -0.54 -6.75
N VAL A 33 -15.34 -1.72 -6.99
CA VAL A 33 -15.33 -2.40 -8.29
C VAL A 33 -16.11 -1.59 -9.32
N GLY A 34 -17.33 -1.14 -8.99
CA GLY A 34 -18.18 -0.35 -9.87
C GLY A 34 -17.51 0.96 -10.34
N ILE A 35 -16.89 1.71 -9.43
CA ILE A 35 -16.17 2.95 -9.80
C ILE A 35 -14.85 2.67 -10.53
N GLY A 36 -14.20 1.53 -10.27
CA GLY A 36 -13.01 1.12 -11.02
C GLY A 36 -13.35 0.79 -12.47
N ASN A 37 -14.37 -0.04 -12.68
CA ASN A 37 -14.88 -0.40 -14.02
C ASN A 37 -15.44 0.81 -14.79
N ALA A 38 -15.84 1.88 -14.11
CA ALA A 38 -16.28 3.12 -14.74
C ALA A 38 -15.12 3.98 -15.31
N VAL A 39 -13.86 3.71 -14.92
CA VAL A 39 -12.70 4.40 -15.50
C VAL A 39 -12.43 3.82 -16.91
N PRO A 40 -12.14 4.65 -17.94
CA PRO A 40 -11.80 4.15 -19.28
C PRO A 40 -10.55 3.25 -19.31
N GLU A 41 -10.52 2.27 -20.21
CA GLU A 41 -9.45 1.26 -20.31
C GLU A 41 -8.06 1.87 -20.60
N ASP A 42 -8.01 2.96 -21.37
CA ASP A 42 -6.77 3.68 -21.71
C ASP A 42 -6.28 4.65 -20.63
N VAL A 43 -7.00 4.74 -19.51
CA VAL A 43 -6.64 5.57 -18.35
C VAL A 43 -6.17 4.67 -17.23
N ASP A 44 -4.91 4.80 -16.81
CA ASP A 44 -4.40 4.02 -15.67
C ASP A 44 -5.26 4.18 -14.41
N LEU A 45 -5.50 3.07 -13.71
CA LEU A 45 -6.27 2.99 -12.48
C LEU A 45 -5.38 2.54 -11.32
N GLY A 46 -5.53 3.18 -10.17
CA GLY A 46 -4.94 2.69 -8.93
C GLY A 46 -5.83 2.88 -7.70
N TYR A 47 -5.48 2.18 -6.64
CA TYR A 47 -6.14 2.28 -5.34
C TYR A 47 -5.13 2.62 -4.25
N HIS A 48 -5.49 3.57 -3.40
CA HIS A 48 -4.80 3.86 -2.13
C HIS A 48 -5.70 3.37 -0.99
N LEU A 49 -5.36 2.21 -0.46
CA LEU A 49 -6.00 1.73 0.78
C LEU A 49 -5.35 2.48 1.93
N CYS A 50 -6.15 2.97 2.89
CA CYS A 50 -5.65 3.89 3.89
C CYS A 50 -6.46 3.80 5.18
N TYR A 51 -5.79 3.82 6.34
CA TYR A 51 -6.43 4.00 7.65
C TYR A 51 -6.54 5.48 8.07
N GLY A 52 -6.42 6.38 7.10
CA GLY A 52 -6.43 7.83 7.29
C GLY A 52 -5.22 8.37 8.07
N ASP A 53 -4.93 9.65 7.85
CA ASP A 53 -4.01 10.45 8.69
C ASP A 53 -4.75 11.69 9.18
N TYR A 54 -5.62 11.55 10.18
CA TYR A 54 -6.27 12.71 10.81
C TYR A 54 -5.49 13.11 12.07
N LYS A 55 -4.66 14.16 11.92
CA LYS A 55 -3.80 14.73 12.97
C LYS A 55 -2.65 13.80 13.44
N HIS A 56 -2.03 13.03 12.54
CA HIS A 56 -0.93 12.13 12.88
C HIS A 56 -1.32 10.98 13.83
N HIS A 57 -2.61 10.66 13.85
CA HIS A 57 -3.16 9.46 14.46
C HIS A 57 -4.08 8.80 13.44
N HIS A 58 -3.95 7.48 13.30
CA HIS A 58 -4.95 6.69 12.60
C HIS A 58 -6.26 6.75 13.38
N PHE A 59 -7.39 6.62 12.68
CA PHE A 59 -8.67 6.44 13.35
C PHE A 59 -8.75 5.06 14.05
N THR A 60 -7.94 4.10 13.61
CA THR A 60 -7.65 2.81 14.25
C THR A 60 -6.24 2.37 13.86
N GLU A 61 -5.48 1.81 14.81
CA GLU A 61 -4.23 1.11 14.49
C GLU A 61 -4.56 -0.32 14.04
N PRO A 62 -4.33 -0.67 12.76
CA PRO A 62 -4.66 -2.00 12.26
C PRO A 62 -3.85 -3.08 12.99
N LYS A 63 -4.52 -4.15 13.40
CA LYS A 63 -3.86 -5.27 14.08
C LYS A 63 -2.83 -5.95 13.17
N ASP A 64 -3.15 -6.13 11.90
CA ASP A 64 -2.33 -6.74 10.86
C ASP A 64 -2.85 -6.30 9.50
N THR A 65 -2.25 -6.81 8.42
CA THR A 65 -2.62 -6.48 7.04
C THR A 65 -3.85 -7.25 6.52
N SER A 66 -4.55 -8.04 7.35
CA SER A 66 -5.61 -8.93 6.86
C SER A 66 -6.80 -8.22 6.22
N VAL A 67 -7.22 -7.06 6.74
CA VAL A 67 -8.32 -6.27 6.14
C VAL A 67 -7.88 -5.70 4.79
N LEU A 68 -6.65 -5.19 4.71
CA LEU A 68 -6.06 -4.70 3.46
C LEU A 68 -6.04 -5.79 2.38
N VAL A 69 -5.56 -6.98 2.72
CA VAL A 69 -5.47 -8.12 1.80
C VAL A 69 -6.85 -8.56 1.32
N ARG A 70 -7.84 -8.68 2.22
CA ARG A 70 -9.21 -9.05 1.83
C ARG A 70 -9.81 -8.07 0.82
N VAL A 71 -9.74 -6.78 1.11
CA VAL A 71 -10.30 -5.75 0.21
C VAL A 71 -9.52 -5.71 -1.10
N ALA A 72 -8.19 -5.77 -1.06
CA ALA A 72 -7.36 -5.76 -2.25
C ALA A 72 -7.67 -6.93 -3.19
N ASN A 73 -7.77 -8.15 -2.65
CA ASN A 73 -8.07 -9.35 -3.45
C ASN A 73 -9.49 -9.25 -4.03
N ALA A 74 -10.49 -8.88 -3.24
CA ALA A 74 -11.86 -8.80 -3.71
C ALA A 74 -12.05 -7.73 -4.80
N VAL A 75 -11.38 -6.59 -4.67
CA VAL A 75 -11.37 -5.55 -5.72
C VAL A 75 -10.63 -6.04 -6.97
N SER A 76 -9.47 -6.68 -6.80
CA SER A 76 -8.71 -7.24 -7.93
C SER A 76 -9.50 -8.30 -8.69
N GLU A 77 -10.21 -9.18 -7.97
CA GLU A 77 -11.06 -10.24 -8.56
C GLU A 77 -12.29 -9.66 -9.29
N GLY A 78 -12.93 -8.64 -8.73
CA GLY A 78 -14.17 -8.08 -9.28
C GLY A 78 -14.00 -7.13 -10.47
N LEU A 79 -12.80 -6.59 -10.71
CA LEU A 79 -12.57 -5.67 -11.81
C LEU A 79 -12.48 -6.39 -13.16
N GLU A 80 -13.09 -5.79 -14.19
CA GLU A 80 -13.04 -6.27 -15.58
C GLU A 80 -11.85 -5.66 -16.36
N ARG A 81 -10.97 -4.96 -15.65
CA ARG A 81 -9.84 -4.20 -16.18
C ARG A 81 -8.64 -4.30 -15.24
N SER A 82 -7.46 -3.99 -15.77
CA SER A 82 -6.23 -3.95 -14.97
C SER A 82 -6.23 -2.83 -13.93
N ILE A 83 -5.63 -3.11 -12.77
CA ILE A 83 -5.14 -2.10 -11.82
C ILE A 83 -3.64 -1.89 -12.11
N GLN A 84 -3.22 -0.64 -12.35
CA GLN A 84 -1.81 -0.33 -12.58
C GLN A 84 -1.02 -0.26 -11.28
N TRP A 85 -1.61 0.28 -10.20
CA TRP A 85 -0.95 0.27 -8.89
C TRP A 85 -1.91 0.14 -7.71
N LEU A 86 -1.42 -0.54 -6.68
CA LEU A 86 -2.08 -0.64 -5.38
C LEU A 86 -1.13 -0.13 -4.30
N HIS A 87 -1.59 0.80 -3.46
CA HIS A 87 -0.86 1.26 -2.29
C HIS A 87 -1.50 0.74 -1.00
N LEU A 88 -0.67 0.18 -0.11
CA LEU A 88 -1.04 -0.26 1.24
C LEU A 88 -0.29 0.54 2.32
N PRO A 89 -0.96 1.01 3.38
CA PRO A 89 -0.33 1.79 4.45
C PRO A 89 0.35 0.87 5.46
N VAL A 90 1.44 1.35 6.06
CA VAL A 90 2.15 0.64 7.14
C VAL A 90 2.41 1.63 8.28
N PRO A 91 1.77 1.44 9.45
CA PRO A 91 2.02 2.28 10.60
C PRO A 91 3.49 2.24 11.00
N ARG A 92 3.98 3.37 11.50
CA ARG A 92 5.41 3.59 11.75
C ARG A 92 6.02 2.52 12.66
N ASP A 93 5.28 2.11 13.69
CA ASP A 93 5.70 1.18 14.74
C ASP A 93 5.53 -0.30 14.35
N ARG A 94 4.99 -0.61 13.16
CA ARG A 94 4.83 -1.98 12.66
C ARG A 94 6.02 -2.43 11.84
N SER A 95 6.98 -3.06 12.51
CA SER A 95 8.09 -3.81 11.89
C SER A 95 8.12 -5.29 12.31
N ASP A 96 7.06 -5.76 12.98
CA ASP A 96 6.86 -7.12 13.45
C ASP A 96 6.36 -8.06 12.34
N ASP A 97 6.77 -9.33 12.38
CA ASP A 97 6.44 -10.32 11.36
C ASP A 97 4.92 -10.60 11.32
N GLU A 98 4.25 -10.57 12.47
CA GLU A 98 2.81 -10.80 12.61
C GLU A 98 1.97 -9.78 11.84
N TYR A 99 2.40 -8.51 11.77
CA TYR A 99 1.69 -7.48 11.00
C TYR A 99 1.62 -7.83 9.50
N PHE A 100 2.74 -8.30 8.95
CA PHE A 100 2.92 -8.52 7.52
C PHE A 100 2.51 -9.91 7.07
N ALA A 101 2.42 -10.90 7.97
CA ALA A 101 2.09 -12.28 7.64
C ALA A 101 0.85 -12.45 6.71
N PRO A 102 -0.25 -11.69 6.84
CA PRO A 102 -1.37 -11.82 5.92
C PRO A 102 -1.04 -11.50 4.45
N LEU A 103 -0.01 -10.70 4.16
CA LEU A 103 0.40 -10.34 2.78
C LEU A 103 0.79 -11.55 1.94
N GLU A 104 1.12 -12.70 2.54
CA GLU A 104 1.36 -13.96 1.82
C GLU A 104 0.15 -14.40 0.99
N ASN A 105 -1.06 -13.93 1.33
CA ASN A 105 -2.31 -14.27 0.65
C ASN A 105 -2.76 -13.18 -0.32
N LEU A 106 -1.90 -12.22 -0.66
CA LEU A 106 -2.25 -11.15 -1.60
C LEU A 106 -2.28 -11.70 -3.04
N GLU A 107 -3.43 -11.60 -3.68
CA GLU A 107 -3.71 -12.16 -5.01
C GLU A 107 -4.07 -11.01 -5.96
N LEU A 108 -3.03 -10.35 -6.49
CA LEU A 108 -3.19 -9.28 -7.48
C LEU A 108 -2.96 -9.80 -8.88
N HIS A 109 -3.56 -9.14 -9.88
CA HIS A 109 -3.19 -9.37 -11.27
C HIS A 109 -1.70 -9.05 -11.50
N PRO A 110 -0.97 -9.83 -12.32
CA PRO A 110 0.48 -9.69 -12.48
C PRO A 110 0.97 -8.31 -12.93
N GLU A 111 0.13 -7.54 -13.60
CA GLU A 111 0.41 -6.16 -14.04
C GLU A 111 0.30 -5.11 -12.92
N THR A 112 -0.23 -5.47 -11.75
CA THR A 112 -0.43 -4.53 -10.64
C THR A 112 0.88 -4.27 -9.91
N GLU A 113 1.34 -3.02 -9.90
CA GLU A 113 2.48 -2.61 -9.08
C GLU A 113 2.04 -2.38 -7.62
N LEU A 114 2.57 -3.17 -6.70
CA LEU A 114 2.34 -3.00 -5.26
C LEU A 114 3.28 -1.95 -4.67
N PHE A 115 2.74 -0.99 -3.90
CA PHE A 115 3.51 -0.02 -3.12
C PHE A 115 3.18 -0.13 -1.64
N LEU A 116 4.21 -0.31 -0.81
CA LEU A 116 4.07 -0.32 0.65
C LEU A 116 4.48 1.03 1.23
N GLY A 117 3.61 1.59 2.06
CA GLY A 117 3.75 2.88 2.74
C GLY A 117 4.76 2.86 3.89
N LEU A 118 6.02 2.50 3.63
CA LEU A 118 7.07 2.27 4.63
C LEU A 118 7.82 3.53 5.07
N VAL A 119 7.71 4.64 4.32
CA VAL A 119 8.56 5.82 4.53
C VAL A 119 7.95 6.76 5.57
N HIS A 120 8.68 6.94 6.67
CA HIS A 120 8.29 7.79 7.80
C HIS A 120 9.40 8.79 8.13
N LYS A 121 9.04 10.06 8.34
CA LYS A 121 10.03 11.13 8.61
C LYS A 121 10.76 10.92 9.94
N THR A 122 10.04 10.45 10.96
CA THR A 122 10.48 10.52 12.36
C THR A 122 11.49 9.44 12.74
N ASP A 123 11.55 8.33 12.01
CA ASP A 123 12.50 7.23 12.21
C ASP A 123 13.41 7.01 10.97
N GLY A 124 13.20 7.79 9.91
CA GLY A 124 14.13 7.98 8.81
C GLY A 124 14.40 6.73 8.00
N VAL A 125 15.59 6.68 7.39
CA VAL A 125 16.04 5.57 6.56
C VAL A 125 16.11 4.27 7.35
N GLU A 126 16.63 4.32 8.58
CA GLU A 126 16.81 3.13 9.42
C GLU A 126 15.47 2.45 9.74
N GLY A 127 14.47 3.24 10.17
CA GLY A 127 13.12 2.74 10.33
C GLY A 127 12.58 2.18 9.02
N THR A 128 12.72 2.95 7.92
CA THR A 128 12.26 2.54 6.58
C THR A 128 12.77 1.14 6.21
N LEU A 129 14.08 0.92 6.36
CA LEU A 129 14.73 -0.36 6.06
C LEU A 129 14.28 -1.50 6.97
N ARG A 130 14.00 -1.26 8.26
CA ARG A 130 13.48 -2.32 9.14
C ARG A 130 12.16 -2.90 8.64
N ARG A 131 11.18 -2.05 8.33
CA ARG A 131 9.88 -2.55 7.84
C ARG A 131 10.00 -3.14 6.44
N LEU A 132 10.88 -2.59 5.59
CA LEU A 132 11.18 -3.16 4.28
C LEU A 132 11.71 -4.60 4.42
N GLN A 133 12.70 -4.81 5.30
CA GLN A 133 13.26 -6.15 5.54
C GLN A 133 12.20 -7.13 6.04
N THR A 134 11.31 -6.69 6.93
CA THR A 134 10.21 -7.54 7.42
C THR A 134 9.22 -7.87 6.31
N ALA A 135 8.74 -6.88 5.57
CA ALA A 135 7.80 -7.10 4.46
C ALA A 135 8.39 -8.00 3.36
N SER A 136 9.69 -7.86 3.05
CA SER A 136 10.38 -8.69 2.07
C SER A 136 10.53 -10.17 2.47
N LYS A 137 10.19 -10.56 3.71
CA LYS A 137 10.10 -11.98 4.08
C LYS A 137 8.84 -12.65 3.53
N VAL A 138 7.79 -11.88 3.25
CA VAL A 138 6.45 -12.40 2.95
C VAL A 138 5.93 -12.00 1.56
N VAL A 139 6.33 -10.84 1.04
CA VAL A 139 5.92 -10.35 -0.27
C VAL A 139 7.12 -9.81 -1.04
N GLU A 140 7.23 -10.19 -2.31
CA GLU A 140 8.28 -9.72 -3.21
C GLU A 140 7.72 -8.69 -4.21
N GLY A 141 8.60 -8.03 -4.97
CA GLY A 141 8.16 -7.23 -6.12
C GLY A 141 7.49 -5.88 -5.81
N PHE A 142 7.56 -5.35 -4.59
CA PHE A 142 6.93 -4.08 -4.24
C PHE A 142 7.85 -2.85 -4.35
N GLY A 143 7.24 -1.67 -4.54
CA GLY A 143 7.83 -0.35 -4.38
C GLY A 143 7.62 0.24 -2.98
N VAL A 144 8.37 1.28 -2.64
CA VAL A 144 8.25 2.00 -1.37
C VAL A 144 7.52 3.33 -1.58
N ALA A 145 6.70 3.71 -0.61
CA ALA A 145 5.97 4.97 -0.59
C ALA A 145 5.91 5.53 0.84
N THR A 146 5.41 6.75 0.99
CA THR A 146 4.95 7.23 2.30
C THR A 146 3.65 6.51 2.68
N GLU A 147 3.37 6.43 3.98
CA GLU A 147 2.15 5.78 4.50
C GLU A 147 0.85 6.35 3.93
N CYS A 148 0.79 7.67 3.75
CA CYS A 148 -0.38 8.39 3.25
C CYS A 148 0.08 9.62 2.44
N GLY A 149 -0.87 10.36 1.88
CA GLY A 149 -0.62 11.59 1.15
C GLY A 149 0.04 12.70 1.99
N LEU A 150 0.68 13.65 1.31
CA LEU A 150 1.47 14.71 1.96
C LEU A 150 0.68 16.00 2.25
N GLY A 151 -0.58 16.06 1.82
CA GLY A 151 -1.39 17.29 1.80
C GLY A 151 -1.68 17.92 3.17
N ARG A 152 -1.49 17.17 4.27
CA ARG A 152 -1.73 17.64 5.66
C ARG A 152 -0.44 17.89 6.44
N ARG A 153 0.73 17.73 5.81
CA ARG A 153 2.04 17.91 6.47
C ARG A 153 2.51 19.36 6.37
N PRO A 154 3.26 19.89 7.37
CA PRO A 154 3.94 21.16 7.21
C PRO A 154 4.92 21.10 6.04
N ALA A 155 4.85 22.07 5.13
CA ALA A 155 5.56 22.04 3.85
C ALA A 155 7.07 21.93 4.01
N GLU A 156 7.63 22.53 5.06
CA GLU A 156 9.05 22.49 5.41
C GLU A 156 9.56 21.09 5.75
N THR A 157 8.66 20.15 6.10
CA THR A 157 9.01 18.77 6.43
C THR A 157 9.10 17.85 5.21
N ILE A 158 8.49 18.24 4.09
CA ILE A 158 8.36 17.42 2.88
C ILE A 158 9.73 17.16 2.22
N PRO A 159 10.65 18.14 2.06
CA PRO A 159 11.95 17.88 1.44
C PRO A 159 12.77 16.79 2.16
N ASP A 160 12.73 16.76 3.50
CA ASP A 160 13.43 15.73 4.28
C ASP A 160 12.82 14.34 4.06
N LEU A 161 11.48 14.27 4.04
CA LEU A 161 10.75 13.03 3.80
C LEU A 161 11.04 12.46 2.40
N LEU A 162 11.05 13.32 1.37
CA LEU A 162 11.38 12.93 0.01
C LEU A 162 12.85 12.50 -0.13
N ARG A 163 13.77 13.11 0.63
CA ARG A 163 15.17 12.65 0.67
C ARG A 163 15.31 11.25 1.27
N ILE A 164 14.57 10.93 2.33
CA ILE A 164 14.52 9.57 2.90
C ILE A 164 13.98 8.59 1.86
N HIS A 165 12.86 8.94 1.22
CA HIS A 165 12.24 8.13 0.18
C HIS A 165 13.22 7.82 -0.96
N ALA A 166 13.90 8.83 -1.50
CA ALA A 166 14.87 8.68 -2.58
C ALA A 166 16.04 7.76 -2.18
N GLN A 167 16.62 7.95 -0.99
CA GLN A 167 17.73 7.12 -0.50
C GLN A 167 17.35 5.64 -0.40
N VAL A 168 16.14 5.35 0.07
CA VAL A 168 15.66 3.96 0.19
C VAL A 168 15.35 3.37 -1.18
N ALA A 169 14.71 4.12 -2.07
CA ALA A 169 14.40 3.67 -3.42
C ALA A 169 15.67 3.35 -4.23
N GLU A 170 16.70 4.22 -4.14
CA GLU A 170 18.01 4.01 -4.78
C GLU A 170 18.75 2.81 -4.17
N GLY A 171 18.75 2.67 -2.84
CA GLY A 171 19.36 1.54 -2.14
C GLY A 171 18.70 0.20 -2.47
N GLY A 172 17.38 0.17 -2.64
CA GLY A 172 16.62 -1.01 -3.08
C GLY A 172 16.89 -1.38 -4.55
N ALA A 173 17.06 -0.38 -5.43
CA ALA A 173 17.45 -0.62 -6.82
C ALA A 173 18.87 -1.22 -6.94
N ALA A 174 19.81 -0.80 -6.09
CA ALA A 174 21.15 -1.37 -6.02
C ALA A 174 21.14 -2.85 -5.55
N SER A 175 20.19 -3.24 -4.69
CA SER A 175 19.99 -4.62 -4.26
C SER A 175 19.39 -5.52 -5.36
N LYS A 176 18.50 -5.01 -6.22
CA LYS A 176 17.97 -5.78 -7.37
C LYS A 176 19.03 -5.98 -8.48
N ALA A 177 19.96 -5.04 -8.65
CA ALA A 177 21.03 -5.14 -9.64
C ALA A 177 22.10 -6.21 -9.34
N THR A 178 22.29 -6.57 -8.07
CA THR A 178 23.25 -7.63 -7.68
C THR A 178 22.70 -9.04 -7.79
N GLY A 179 21.37 -9.21 -7.87
CA GLY A 179 20.70 -10.52 -8.05
C GLY A 179 20.60 -10.99 -9.51
N ALA A 180 20.59 -10.08 -10.48
CA ALA A 180 20.41 -10.42 -11.91
C ALA A 180 21.70 -10.84 -12.65
N GLY A 181 22.86 -10.78 -11.98
CA GLY A 181 24.18 -11.02 -12.61
C GLY A 181 24.65 -12.47 -12.67
N ALA A 182 23.96 -13.42 -12.02
CA ALA A 182 24.45 -14.78 -11.82
C ALA A 182 23.79 -15.84 -12.73
N GLN A 183 23.48 -15.52 -13.99
CA GLN A 183 23.09 -16.55 -14.98
C GLN A 183 23.45 -16.10 -16.41
N ARG A 184 24.74 -16.11 -16.73
CA ARG A 184 25.21 -16.37 -18.10
C ARG A 184 26.31 -17.42 -18.06
N SER A 185 25.86 -18.68 -18.01
CA SER A 185 26.70 -19.84 -18.24
C SER A 185 27.12 -19.88 -19.71
N THR A 186 28.40 -20.08 -19.90
CA THR A 186 29.07 -20.51 -21.12
C THR A 186 28.31 -21.65 -21.81
N ARG A 187 28.07 -21.47 -23.11
CA ARG A 187 28.28 -22.45 -24.19
C ARG A 187 28.17 -21.76 -25.54
#